data_AF-A0A2N2XZB8-F1
#
_entry.id   AF-A0A2N2XZB8-F1
#
_cell.length_a   1.000
_cell.length_b   1.000
_cell.length_c   1.000
_cell.angle_alpha   90.00
_cell.angle_beta   90.00
_cell.angle_gamma   90.00
#
_symmetry.space_group_name_H-M   'P 1'
#
loop_
_entity.id
_entity.type
_entity.pdbx_description
1 polymer ?
#
loop_
_entity_poly.entity_id
_entity_poly.type
_entity_poly.pdbx_seq_one_letter_code
_entity_poly.pdbx_strand_id
1 'polypeptide(L)'
;MKLFRADLHIHTACSPSADLEMSPSNIIQSALEKGLHIIGITDHNSTKQVKVIAEMAERFGLFVLLGTEITTKENIHFLVYMSDLSRLSNLQEYIEIHLLKIKNNPKVYGYQVIVDEEDN
;
A
#
# COMPACT_ATOMS: atom_id res chain seq x y z
N MET A 1 -21.91 -13.02 -16.73
CA MET A 1 -20.87 -13.05 -15.66
C MET A 1 -20.20 -11.68 -15.68
N LYS A 2 -20.05 -11.00 -14.54
CA LYS A 2 -19.27 -9.74 -14.50
C LYS A 2 -17.78 -10.10 -14.55
N LEU A 3 -17.02 -9.42 -15.41
CA LEU A 3 -15.57 -9.55 -15.49
C LEU A 3 -14.94 -8.44 -14.66
N PHE A 4 -13.95 -8.79 -13.85
CA PHE A 4 -13.16 -7.83 -13.08
C PHE A 4 -11.70 -7.89 -13.52
N ARG A 5 -11.08 -6.72 -13.67
CA ARG A 5 -9.65 -6.55 -13.91
C ARG A 5 -9.03 -6.02 -12.64
N ALA A 6 -7.94 -6.64 -12.19
CA ALA A 6 -7.34 -6.30 -10.92
C ALA A 6 -5.80 -6.29 -11.00
N ASP A 7 -5.19 -5.44 -10.20
CA ASP A 7 -3.78 -5.51 -9.85
C ASP A 7 -3.67 -5.61 -8.33
N LEU A 8 -3.18 -6.74 -7.83
CA LEU A 8 -3.26 -7.04 -6.41
C LEU A 8 -1.98 -6.68 -5.65
N HIS A 9 -0.93 -6.23 -6.35
CA HIS A 9 0.41 -6.07 -5.77
C HIS A 9 0.99 -4.70 -6.15
N ILE A 10 0.56 -3.66 -5.44
CA ILE A 10 1.01 -2.28 -5.67
C ILE A 10 1.73 -1.75 -4.43
N HIS A 11 2.94 -1.25 -4.64
CA HIS A 11 3.69 -0.48 -3.64
C HIS A 11 3.46 1.01 -3.84
N THR A 12 3.39 1.76 -2.75
CA THR A 12 3.28 3.21 -2.67
C THR A 12 4.64 3.82 -2.36
N ALA A 13 4.73 5.15 -2.40
CA ALA A 13 5.91 5.90 -1.96
C ALA A 13 6.31 5.66 -0.48
N CYS A 14 5.51 4.94 0.30
CA CYS A 14 5.88 4.48 1.65
C CYS A 14 6.83 3.26 1.61
N SER A 15 6.91 2.55 0.49
CA SER A 15 7.74 1.35 0.32
C SER A 15 9.14 1.70 -0.20
N PRO A 16 10.22 1.06 0.29
CA PRO A 16 11.58 1.28 -0.22
C PRO A 16 11.78 0.87 -1.69
N SER A 17 10.83 0.12 -2.25
CA SER A 17 10.87 -0.41 -3.62
C SER A 17 10.17 0.49 -4.64
N ALA A 18 9.65 1.65 -4.22
CA ALA A 18 8.81 2.52 -5.03
C ALA A 18 9.36 3.94 -5.13
N ASP A 19 9.07 4.60 -6.24
CA ASP A 19 9.40 6.00 -6.47
C ASP A 19 8.43 6.95 -5.76
N LEU A 20 8.86 8.20 -5.55
CA LEU A 20 8.02 9.27 -4.98
C LEU A 20 6.76 9.54 -5.82
N GLU A 21 6.78 9.20 -7.12
CA GLU A 21 5.62 9.31 -8.01
C GLU A 21 4.51 8.31 -7.66
N MET A 22 4.78 7.30 -6.83
CA MET A 22 3.79 6.33 -6.35
C MET A 22 2.92 6.91 -5.22
N SER A 23 2.42 8.14 -5.43
CA SER A 23 1.50 8.83 -4.52
C SER A 23 0.08 8.24 -4.61
N PRO A 24 -0.76 8.43 -3.58
CA PRO A 24 -2.17 8.02 -3.60
C PRO A 24 -2.90 8.45 -4.87
N SER A 25 -2.77 9.73 -5.25
CA SER A 25 -3.46 10.29 -6.43
C SER A 25 -3.02 9.62 -7.73
N ASN A 26 -1.71 9.44 -7.91
CA ASN A 26 -1.15 8.84 -9.13
C ASN A 26 -1.51 7.35 -9.26
N ILE A 27 -1.49 6.60 -8.15
CA ILE A 27 -1.88 5.19 -8.15
C ILE A 27 -3.34 5.03 -8.61
N ILE A 28 -4.24 5.83 -8.03
CA ILE A 28 -5.66 5.79 -8.38
C ILE A 28 -5.87 6.19 -9.84
N GLN A 29 -5.25 7.29 -10.29
CA GLN A 29 -5.36 7.74 -11.67
C GLN A 29 -4.88 6.66 -12.65
N SER A 30 -3.71 6.07 -12.42
CA SER A 30 -3.15 5.02 -13.28
C SER A 30 -4.04 3.77 -13.29
N ALA A 31 -4.63 3.39 -12.16
CA ALA A 31 -5.54 2.25 -12.09
C ALA A 31 -6.81 2.49 -12.92
N LEU A 32 -7.39 3.70 -12.86
CA LEU A 32 -8.55 4.08 -13.64
C LEU A 32 -8.25 4.10 -15.15
N GLU A 33 -7.12 4.69 -15.55
CA GLU A 33 -6.66 4.71 -16.95
C GLU A 33 -6.46 3.31 -17.52
N LYS A 34 -5.98 2.37 -16.69
CA LYS A 34 -5.83 0.95 -17.05
C LYS A 34 -7.14 0.15 -16.99
N GLY A 35 -8.26 0.77 -16.61
CA GLY A 35 -9.55 0.09 -16.47
C GLY A 35 -9.54 -1.00 -15.40
N LEU A 36 -8.78 -0.80 -14.32
CA LEU A 36 -8.82 -1.68 -13.15
C LEU A 36 -10.11 -1.42 -12.35
N HIS A 37 -10.64 -2.49 -11.78
CA HIS A 37 -11.80 -2.47 -10.90
C HIS A 37 -11.39 -2.70 -9.44
N ILE A 38 -10.26 -3.36 -9.23
CA ILE A 38 -9.73 -3.75 -7.93
C ILE A 38 -8.23 -3.48 -7.92
N ILE A 39 -7.74 -2.83 -6.88
CA ILE A 39 -6.30 -2.72 -6.60
C ILE A 39 -5.96 -3.27 -5.21
N GLY A 40 -4.76 -3.81 -5.02
CA GLY A 40 -4.22 -4.18 -3.71
C GLY A 40 -3.03 -3.31 -3.36
N ILE A 41 -3.11 -2.63 -2.21
CA ILE A 41 -2.00 -1.84 -1.68
C ILE A 41 -1.20 -2.73 -0.73
N THR A 42 0.08 -2.92 -1.02
CA THR A 42 0.91 -3.98 -0.42
C THR A 42 2.33 -3.50 -0.15
N ASP A 43 2.48 -2.37 0.55
CA ASP A 43 3.80 -1.87 0.97
C ASP A 43 4.56 -2.88 1.84
N HIS A 44 5.89 -2.87 1.75
CA HIS A 44 6.73 -3.75 2.56
C HIS A 44 6.54 -3.46 4.05
N ASN A 45 6.00 -4.43 4.80
CA ASN A 45 5.80 -4.37 6.25
C ASN A 45 5.15 -3.04 6.72
N SER A 46 4.22 -2.50 5.93
CA SER A 46 3.50 -1.27 6.23
C SER A 46 2.12 -1.34 5.60
N THR A 47 1.12 -0.84 6.32
CA THR A 47 -0.25 -0.64 5.84
C THR A 47 -0.63 0.84 5.89
N LYS A 48 0.33 1.73 6.17
CA LYS A 48 0.04 3.12 6.57
C LYS A 48 -0.60 3.96 5.47
N GLN A 49 -0.32 3.65 4.20
CA GLN A 49 -0.92 4.33 3.06
C GLN A 49 -2.25 3.74 2.59
N VAL A 50 -2.62 2.56 3.09
CA VAL A 50 -3.80 1.83 2.59
C VAL A 50 -5.09 2.61 2.84
N LYS A 51 -5.25 3.20 4.03
CA LYS A 51 -6.50 3.86 4.43
C LYS A 51 -6.83 5.04 3.51
N VAL A 52 -5.88 5.95 3.32
CA VAL A 52 -6.12 7.16 2.50
C VAL A 52 -6.41 6.77 1.05
N ILE A 53 -5.67 5.81 0.48
CA ILE A 53 -5.93 5.32 -0.87
C ILE A 53 -7.33 4.70 -0.98
N ALA A 54 -7.74 3.88 -0.01
CA ALA A 54 -9.06 3.26 -0.01
C ALA A 54 -10.20 4.29 0.04
N GLU A 55 -10.08 5.29 0.90
CA GLU A 55 -11.06 6.39 1.03
C GLU A 55 -11.12 7.25 -0.25
N MET A 56 -9.96 7.56 -0.84
CA MET A 56 -9.88 8.32 -2.09
C MET A 56 -10.45 7.54 -3.29
N ALA A 57 -10.17 6.24 -3.38
CA ALA A 57 -10.56 5.36 -4.49
C ALA A 57 -12.07 5.09 -4.52
N GLU A 58 -12.73 5.09 -3.35
CA GLU A 58 -14.19 4.93 -3.24
C GLU A 58 -14.94 5.96 -4.08
N ARG A 59 -14.42 7.20 -4.16
CA ARG A 59 -14.99 8.31 -4.96
C ARG A 59 -15.09 7.98 -6.45
N PHE A 60 -14.28 7.03 -6.93
CA PHE A 60 -14.20 6.63 -8.34
C PHE A 60 -14.76 5.22 -8.58
N GLY A 61 -15.30 4.56 -7.56
CA GLY A 61 -15.77 3.17 -7.65
C GLY A 61 -14.66 2.14 -7.84
N LEU A 62 -13.42 2.50 -7.51
CA LEU A 62 -12.26 1.60 -7.52
C LEU A 62 -12.15 0.89 -6.16
N PHE A 63 -12.25 -0.44 -6.14
CA PHE A 63 -12.17 -1.19 -4.90
C PHE A 63 -10.71 -1.41 -4.48
N VAL A 64 -10.40 -1.20 -3.20
CA VAL A 64 -9.06 -1.38 -2.65
C VAL A 64 -9.04 -2.54 -1.67
N LEU A 65 -8.23 -3.55 -1.97
CA LEU A 65 -7.87 -4.59 -1.00
C LEU A 65 -6.85 -4.02 -0.01
N LEU A 66 -7.21 -4.14 1.26
CA LEU A 66 -6.43 -3.60 2.36
C LEU A 66 -5.29 -4.56 2.70
N GLY A 67 -4.05 -4.26 2.32
CA GLY A 67 -2.96 -5.22 2.47
C GLY A 67 -1.61 -4.65 2.85
N THR A 68 -0.63 -5.55 2.86
CA THR A 68 0.81 -5.29 3.01
C THR A 68 1.56 -6.50 2.47
N GLU A 69 2.76 -6.29 1.94
CA GLU A 69 3.69 -7.38 1.68
C GLU A 69 4.56 -7.61 2.91
N ILE A 70 4.34 -8.73 3.61
CA ILE A 70 5.13 -9.12 4.77
C ILE A 70 6.41 -9.81 4.31
N THR A 71 7.54 -9.30 4.75
CA THR A 71 8.86 -9.92 4.52
C THR A 71 9.35 -10.59 5.80
N THR A 72 9.59 -11.91 5.76
CA THR A 72 10.13 -12.65 6.91
C THR A 72 11.63 -12.43 7.08
N LYS A 73 12.19 -12.90 8.21
CA LYS A 73 13.64 -12.83 8.47
C LYS A 73 14.46 -13.64 7.46
N GLU A 74 13.87 -14.67 6.89
CA GLU A 74 14.41 -15.52 5.82
C GLU A 74 14.25 -14.88 4.43
N ASN A 75 13.75 -13.64 4.36
CA ASN A 75 13.51 -12.90 3.14
C ASN A 75 12.43 -13.53 2.23
N ILE A 76 11.42 -14.14 2.84
CA ILE A 76 10.25 -14.68 2.14
C ILE A 76 9.14 -13.64 2.18
N HIS A 77 8.50 -13.40 1.03
CA HIS A 77 7.49 -12.37 0.85
C HIS A 77 6.09 -12.96 0.78
N PHE A 78 5.16 -12.38 1.53
CA PHE A 78 3.76 -12.80 1.59
C PHE A 78 2.83 -11.61 1.38
N LEU A 79 1.91 -11.74 0.42
CA LEU A 79 0.78 -10.82 0.31
C LEU A 79 -0.26 -11.17 1.36
N VAL A 80 -0.54 -10.22 2.25
CA VAL A 80 -1.52 -10.37 3.32
C VAL A 80 -2.58 -9.30 3.17
N TYR A 81 -3.85 -9.71 3.14
CA TYR A 81 -4.99 -8.80 3.05
C TYR A 81 -5.92 -8.95 4.25
N MET A 82 -6.55 -7.85 4.63
CA MET A 82 -7.49 -7.76 5.73
C MET A 82 -8.88 -7.41 5.21
N SER A 83 -9.90 -7.95 5.89
CA SER A 83 -11.31 -7.71 5.55
C SER A 83 -11.79 -6.30 5.88
N ASP A 84 -11.09 -5.60 6.78
CA ASP A 84 -11.51 -4.32 7.34
C ASP A 84 -10.33 -3.54 7.93
N LEU A 85 -10.55 -2.23 8.13
CA LEU A 85 -9.53 -1.30 8.65
C LEU A 85 -9.13 -1.60 10.10
N SER A 86 -10.01 -2.20 10.92
CA SER A 86 -9.66 -2.54 12.31
C SER A 86 -8.61 -3.65 12.34
N ARG A 87 -8.81 -4.71 11.55
CA ARG A 87 -7.82 -5.79 11.41
C ARG A 87 -6.52 -5.30 10.76
N LEU A 88 -6.61 -4.40 9.79
CA LEU A 88 -5.45 -3.77 9.18
C LEU A 88 -4.63 -2.99 10.23
N SER A 89 -5.28 -2.21 11.09
CA SER A 89 -4.63 -1.48 12.19
C SER A 89 -3.94 -2.45 13.16
N ASN A 90 -4.62 -3.53 13.56
CA ASN A 90 -4.04 -4.54 14.44
C ASN A 90 -2.80 -5.21 13.80
N LEU A 91 -2.83 -5.43 12.49
CA LEU A 91 -1.67 -5.93 11.76
C LEU A 91 -0.51 -4.93 11.77
N GLN A 92 -0.78 -3.64 11.54
CA GLN A 92 0.26 -2.60 11.60
C GLN A 92 0.91 -2.52 12.99
N GLU A 93 0.12 -2.60 14.05
CA GLU A 93 0.62 -2.64 15.43
C GLU A 93 1.51 -3.87 15.66
N TYR A 94 1.07 -5.03 15.19
CA TYR A 94 1.87 -6.26 15.26
C TYR A 94 3.20 -6.09 14.50
N ILE A 95 3.19 -5.52 13.31
CA ILE A 95 4.39 -5.26 12.53
C ILE A 95 5.32 -4.32 13.29
N GLU A 96 4.83 -3.17 13.80
CA GLU A 96 5.63 -2.18 14.53
C GLU A 96 6.34 -2.74 15.76
N ILE A 97 5.73 -3.70 16.45
CA ILE A 97 6.33 -4.38 17.62
C ILE A 97 7.51 -5.26 17.21
N HIS A 98 7.46 -5.88 16.03
CA HIS A 98 8.45 -6.84 15.57
C HIS A 98 9.46 -6.26 14.57
N LEU A 99 9.20 -5.05 14.05
CA LEU A 99 10.07 -4.40 13.08
C LEU A 99 11.36 -3.89 13.74
N LEU A 100 12.48 -4.00 13.03
CA LEU A 100 13.72 -3.34 13.42
C LEU A 100 13.57 -1.83 13.19
N LYS A 101 13.74 -1.04 14.26
CA LYS A 101 13.66 0.42 14.20
C LYS A 101 14.99 1.01 13.73
N ILE A 102 15.16 1.06 12.41
CA ILE A 102 16.32 1.65 11.76
C ILE A 102 15.88 2.95 11.07
N LYS A 103 16.61 4.04 11.32
CA LYS A 103 16.34 5.31 10.65
C LYS A 103 16.66 5.17 9.16
N ASN A 104 15.71 5.52 8.30
CA ASN A 104 15.92 5.51 6.85
C ASN A 104 17.08 6.45 6.47
N ASN A 105 17.89 6.02 5.50
CA ASN A 105 18.87 6.85 4.79
C ASN A 105 18.39 7.07 3.35
N PRO A 106 17.75 8.22 3.04
CA PRO A 106 17.14 8.44 1.73
C PRO A 106 18.12 8.44 0.56
N LYS A 107 19.41 8.68 0.83
CA LYS A 107 20.45 8.62 -0.21
C LYS A 107 20.75 7.20 -0.68
N VAL A 108 20.38 6.18 0.11
CA VAL A 108 20.66 4.77 -0.17
C VAL A 108 19.37 4.03 -0.53
N TYR A 109 18.29 4.26 0.22
CA TYR A 109 17.04 3.49 0.11
C TYR A 109 15.87 4.31 -0.46
N GLY A 110 16.13 5.52 -0.95
CA GLY A 110 15.08 6.42 -1.40
C GLY A 110 14.22 6.97 -0.26
N TYR A 111 13.29 7.83 -0.63
CA TYR A 111 12.28 8.34 0.29
C TYR A 111 11.25 7.26 0.57
N GLN A 112 10.80 7.19 1.82
CA GLN A 112 9.75 6.30 2.28
C GLN A 112 8.77 7.17 3.05
N VAL A 113 7.80 7.74 2.34
CA VAL A 113 6.92 8.79 2.84
C VAL A 113 5.48 8.29 2.95
N ILE A 114 4.80 8.77 3.98
CA ILE A 114 3.36 8.63 4.15
C ILE A 114 2.82 10.02 3.87
N VAL A 115 1.93 10.11 2.90
CA VAL A 115 1.33 11.37 2.46
C VAL A 115 -0.18 11.33 2.64
N ASP A 116 -0.79 12.49 2.75
CA ASP A 116 -2.25 12.62 2.83
C ASP A 116 -2.93 12.57 1.44
N GLU A 117 -4.23 12.92 1.38
CA GLU A 117 -4.99 12.88 0.12
C GLU A 117 -4.62 14.00 -0.87
N GLU A 118 -3.84 14.98 -0.43
CA GLU A 118 -3.27 16.06 -1.26
C GLU A 118 -1.82 15.75 -1.67
N ASP A 119 -1.34 14.53 -1.38
CA ASP A 119 0.03 14.07 -1.59
C ASP A 119 1.10 14.88 -0.80
N ASN A 120 0.73 15.49 0.35
CA ASN A 120 1.63 16.24 1.26
C ASN A 120 2.29 15.38 2.34
#